data_AF-A0A5W2LWK7-F1
#
_entry.id   AF-A0A5W2LWK7-F1
#
_cell.length_a   1.000
_cell.length_b   1.000
_cell.length_c   1.000
_cell.angle_alpha   90.00
_cell.angle_beta   90.00
_cell.angle_gamma   90.00
#
_symmetry.space_group_name_H-M   'P 1'
#
loop_
_entity.id
_entity.type
_entity.pdbx_description
1 polymer ?
#
loop_
_entity_poly.entity_id
_entity_poly.type
_entity_poly.pdbx_seq_one_letter_code
_entity_poly.pdbx_strand_id
1 'polypeptide(L)' 'MQPVLINRERVQEMLGGISRTTFYRKRKQWEQTGTPFPKEVTELHPPKGGALFRYVEVIQFCKDKGLIADAQSSTF' A
#
# COMPACT_ATOMS: atom_id res chain seq x y z
N MET A 1 -0.49 -19.74 5.42
CA MET A 1 -1.55 -18.73 5.16
C MET A 1 -1.30 -18.12 3.79
N GLN A 2 -2.33 -17.97 2.97
CA GLN A 2 -2.18 -17.29 1.67
C GLN A 2 -2.02 -15.78 1.87
N PRO A 3 -1.09 -15.13 1.17
CA PRO A 3 -0.88 -13.69 1.30
C PRO A 3 -2.12 -12.93 0.80
N VAL A 4 -2.68 -12.07 1.65
CA VAL A 4 -3.80 -11.18 1.27
C VAL A 4 -3.28 -10.14 0.28
N LEU A 5 -3.93 -10.05 -0.87
CA LEU A 5 -3.61 -9.08 -1.92
C LEU A 5 -4.63 -7.96 -1.92
N ILE A 6 -4.14 -6.73 -2.05
CA ILE A 6 -4.96 -5.53 -2.17
C ILE A 6 -4.62 -4.81 -3.46
N ASN A 7 -5.62 -4.19 -4.08
CA ASN A 7 -5.41 -3.36 -5.27
C ASN A 7 -4.94 -1.95 -4.87
N ARG A 8 -4.50 -1.17 -5.86
CA ARG A 8 -4.11 0.24 -5.67
C ARG A 8 -5.20 1.08 -4.99
N GLU A 9 -6.48 0.88 -5.33
CA GLU A 9 -7.58 1.68 -4.75
C GLU A 9 -7.65 1.50 -3.25
N ARG A 10 -7.54 0.25 -2.77
CA ARG A 10 -7.48 -0.04 -1.34
C ARG A 10 -6.24 0.57 -0.67
N VAL A 11 -5.09 0.57 -1.34
CA VAL A 11 -3.88 1.26 -0.85
C VAL A 11 -4.14 2.77 -0.71
N GLN A 12 -4.82 3.38 -1.68
CA GLN A 12 -5.16 4.80 -1.65
C GLN A 12 -6.10 5.13 -0.49
N GLU A 13 -7.10 4.28 -0.22
CA GLU A 13 -7.98 4.40 0.95
C GLU A 13 -7.20 4.33 2.26
N MET A 14 -6.31 3.34 2.40
CA MET A 14 -5.48 3.17 3.61
C MET A 14 -4.58 4.38 3.89
N LEU A 15 -4.21 5.13 2.86
CA LEU A 15 -3.40 6.35 2.97
C LEU A 15 -4.25 7.61 3.20
N GLY A 16 -5.51 7.46 3.60
CA GLY A 16 -6.44 8.57 3.83
C GLY A 16 -7.26 8.97 2.59
N GLY A 17 -7.54 8.03 1.69
CA GLY A 17 -8.35 8.27 0.49
C GLY A 17 -7.67 9.15 -0.56
N ILE A 18 -6.35 9.04 -0.71
CA ILE A 18 -5.58 9.92 -1.62
C ILE A 18 -5.86 9.63 -3.10
N SER A 19 -5.75 10.67 -3.94
CA SER A 19 -5.85 10.50 -5.39
C SER A 19 -4.74 9.61 -5.96
N ARG A 20 -4.97 9.05 -7.15
CA ARG A 20 -3.99 8.23 -7.87
C ARG A 20 -2.69 9.00 -8.11
N THR A 21 -2.80 10.26 -8.53
CA THR A 21 -1.65 11.12 -8.80
C THR A 21 -0.86 11.41 -7.52
N THR A 22 -1.55 11.66 -6.41
CA THR A 22 -0.93 11.87 -5.10
C THR A 22 -0.14 10.63 -4.66
N PHE A 23 -0.71 9.43 -4.86
CA PHE A 23 -0.04 8.17 -4.54
C PHE A 23 1.29 8.03 -5.32
N TYR A 24 1.30 8.23 -6.65
CA TYR A 24 2.53 8.12 -7.44
C TYR A 24 3.58 9.17 -7.08
N ARG A 25 3.16 10.41 -6.75
CA ARG A 25 4.08 11.46 -6.27
C ARG A 25 4.75 11.06 -4.95
N LYS A 26 3.96 10.57 -3.98
CA LYS A 26 4.49 10.06 -2.71
C LYS A 26 5.42 8.86 -2.93
N ARG A 27 5.06 7.93 -3.83
CA ARG A 27 5.90 6.79 -4.18
C ARG A 27 7.28 7.21 -4.68
N LYS A 28 7.34 8.18 -5.58
CA LYS A 28 8.60 8.75 -6.08
C LYS A 28 9.40 9.44 -4.98
N GLN A 29 8.73 10.20 -4.10
CA GLN A 29 9.39 10.85 -2.96
C GLN A 29 10.00 9.82 -2.01
N TRP A 30 9.25 8.77 -1.68
CA TRP A 30 9.71 7.67 -0.81
C TRP A 30 10.92 6.94 -1.40
N GLU A 31 10.91 6.66 -2.69
CA GLU A 31 12.06 6.10 -3.41
C GLU A 31 13.30 7.02 -3.33
N GLN A 32 13.13 8.33 -3.54
CA GLN A 32 14.22 9.31 -3.42
C GLN A 32 14.79 9.44 -2.00
N THR A 33 13.94 9.23 -0.98
CA THR A 33 14.36 9.26 0.44
C THR A 33 14.88 7.92 0.95
N GLY A 34 15.13 6.94 0.07
CA GLY A 34 15.69 5.64 0.44
C GLY A 34 14.73 4.69 1.14
N THR A 35 13.42 4.96 1.07
CA THR A 35 12.38 4.15 1.74
C THR A 35 11.26 3.82 0.75
N PRO A 36 11.56 3.02 -0.29
CA PRO A 36 10.62 2.78 -1.37
C PRO A 36 9.33 2.10 -0.88
N PHE A 37 8.22 2.44 -1.52
CA PHE A 37 6.95 1.74 -1.29
C PHE A 37 7.06 0.27 -1.75
N PRO A 38 6.28 -0.65 -1.14
CA PRO A 38 6.22 -2.05 -1.56
C PRO A 38 6.01 -2.24 -3.06
N LYS A 39 6.63 -3.29 -3.61
CA LYS A 39 6.54 -3.62 -5.03
C LYS A 39 5.20 -4.27 -5.36
N GLU A 40 4.82 -4.13 -6.61
CA GLU A 40 3.63 -4.76 -7.16
C GLU A 40 3.88 -6.27 -7.33
N VAL A 41 2.87 -7.09 -7.05
CA VAL A 41 2.91 -8.52 -7.32
C VAL A 41 2.74 -8.73 -8.82
N THR A 42 3.81 -9.16 -9.48
CA THR A 42 3.83 -9.41 -10.93
C THR A 42 3.48 -10.87 -11.31
N GLU A 43 3.48 -11.77 -10.33
CA GLU A 43 3.23 -13.22 -10.53
C GLU A 43 1.76 -13.55 -10.84
N LEU A 44 0.85 -12.64 -10.51
CA LEU A 44 -0.58 -12.81 -10.70
C LEU A 44 -1.07 -11.77 -11.71
N HIS A 45 -1.58 -12.24 -12.85
CA HIS A 45 -2.22 -11.36 -13.82
C HIS A 45 -3.52 -10.81 -13.20
N PRO A 46 -3.60 -9.50 -12.91
CA PRO A 46 -4.82 -8.92 -12.37
C PRO A 46 -5.93 -9.02 -13.43
N PRO A 47 -7.16 -9.43 -13.07
CA PRO A 47 -8.25 -9.60 -14.03
C PRO A 47 -8.66 -8.29 -14.74
N LYS A 48 -8.26 -7.13 -14.21
CA LYS A 48 -8.44 -5.80 -14.83
C LYS A 48 -7.27 -4.87 -14.52
N GLY A 49 -6.09 -5.10 -15.12
CA GLY A 49 -5.03 -4.10 -15.31
C GLY A 49 -4.60 -3.27 -14.08
N GLY A 50 -4.82 -3.78 -12.87
CA GLY A 50 -4.64 -3.05 -11.62
C GLY A 50 -3.43 -3.58 -10.87
N ALA A 51 -2.58 -2.67 -10.42
CA ALA A 51 -1.48 -2.98 -9.50
C ALA A 51 -2.01 -3.70 -8.25
N LEU A 52 -1.46 -4.88 -7.96
CA LEU A 52 -1.71 -5.65 -6.75
C LEU A 52 -0.52 -5.55 -5.81
N PHE A 53 -0.78 -5.41 -4.52
CA PHE A 53 0.23 -5.31 -3.47
C PHE A 53 -0.07 -6.32 -2.36
N ARG A 54 0.97 -6.84 -1.71
CA ARG A 54 0.79 -7.67 -0.51
C ARG A 54 0.36 -6.78 0.64
N TYR A 55 -0.81 -7.05 1.22
CA TYR A 55 -1.35 -6.25 2.33
C TYR A 55 -0.35 -6.09 3.47
N VAL A 56 0.33 -7.18 3.84
CA VAL A 56 1.31 -7.23 4.93
C VAL A 56 2.49 -6.27 4.71
N GLU A 57 2.94 -6.10 3.47
CA GLU A 57 4.03 -5.16 3.15
C GLU A 57 3.53 -3.71 3.18
N VAL A 58 2.33 -3.46 2.67
CA VAL A 58 1.73 -2.13 2.66
C VAL A 58 1.43 -1.64 4.07
N ILE A 59 0.81 -2.48 4.90
CA ILE A 59 0.48 -2.09 6.28
C ILE A 59 1.75 -1.84 7.09
N GLN A 60 2.78 -2.68 6.93
CA GLN A 60 4.06 -2.50 7.62
C GLN A 60 4.72 -1.19 7.18
N PHE A 61 4.77 -0.93 5.87
CA PHE A 61 5.29 0.34 5.34
C PHE A 61 4.55 1.56 5.93
N CYS A 62 3.21 1.50 5.98
CA CYS A 62 2.42 2.58 6.53
C CYS A 62 2.68 2.80 8.04
N LYS A 63 2.89 1.72 8.80
CA LYS A 63 3.26 1.80 10.22
C LYS A 63 4.65 2.40 10.41
N ASP A 64 5.65 1.89 9.68
CA ASP A 64 7.04 2.36 9.77
C ASP A 64 7.17 3.85 9.39
N LYS A 65 6.30 4.33 8.50
CA LYS A 65 6.23 5.74 8.10
C LYS A 65 5.35 6.62 8.98
N GLY A 66 4.63 6.05 9.95
CA GLY A 66 3.64 6.78 10.75
C GLY A 66 2.49 7.36 9.91
N LEU A 67 2.19 6.77 8.74
CA LEU A 67 1.12 7.22 7.83
C LEU A 67 -0.26 6.77 8.30
N ILE A 68 -0.28 5.70 9.08
CA ILE A 68 -1.44 5.26 9.84
C ILE A 68 -1.05 5.34 11.30
N ALA A 69 -1.92 5.91 12.13
CA ALA A 69 -1.80 5.69 13.57
C ALA A 69 -1.92 4.18 13.81
N ASP A 70 -1.34 3.68 14.91
CA ASP A 70 -1.74 2.39 15.51
C ASP A 70 -3.18 2.50 16.07
N ALA A 71 -4.09 3.08 15.29
CA ALA A 71 -5.49 3.14 15.55
C ALA A 71 -6.07 1.74 15.27
N GLN A 72 -5.93 0.89 16.29
CA GLN A 72 -6.82 -0.20 16.66
C GLN A 72 -6.81 -1.39 15.68
N SER A 73 -6.40 -2.60 16.07
CA SER A 73 -6.85 -3.29 17.29
C SER A 73 -8.32 -3.02 17.57
N SER A 74 -9.17 -3.08 16.54
CA SER A 74 -10.61 -3.22 16.78
C SER A 74 -10.84 -4.65 17.20
N THR A 75 -10.91 -4.81 18.51
CA THR A 75 -11.46 -5.93 19.27
C THR A 75 -12.70 -6.52 18.61
N PHE A 76 -12.83 -7.84 18.80
CA PHE A 76 -13.93 -8.78 18.51
C PHE A 76 -13.84 -9.54 17.18
#